data_AF-A0A949PXT9-F1
#
_entry.id   AF-A0A949PXT9-F1
#
_cell.length_a   1.000
_cell.length_b   1.000
_cell.length_c   1.000
_cell.angle_alpha   90.00
_cell.angle_beta   90.00
_cell.angle_gamma   90.00
#
_symmetry.space_group_name_H-M   'P 1'
#
loop_
_entity.id
_entity.type
_entity.pdbx_description
1 polymer ?
#
loop_
_entity_poly.entity_id
_entity_poly.type
_entity_poly.pdbx_seq_one_letter_code
_entity_poly.pdbx_strand_id
1 'polypeptide(L)'
;MSSYKELLEQRRALELQIEEARRRELADAVAKARALVVDYGLTADDIFPPARGGRSSSTQGAKVAPKYRNTATGETWTGRGKPPKWIQGQDRDQFLIRD
;
A
#
# COMPACT_ATOMS: atom_id res chain seq x y z
N MET A 1 -3.26 55.35 -10.36
CA MET A 1 -3.57 54.11 -9.61
C MET A 1 -3.85 53.03 -10.62
N SER A 2 -3.33 51.83 -10.43
CA SER A 2 -3.63 50.69 -11.31
C SER A 2 -5.13 50.39 -11.25
N SER A 3 -5.74 50.13 -12.41
CA SER A 3 -7.15 49.75 -12.50
C SER A 3 -7.37 48.36 -11.89
N TYR A 4 -8.60 48.09 -11.46
CA TYR A 4 -8.97 46.77 -10.92
C TYR A 4 -8.63 45.62 -11.87
N LYS A 5 -8.82 45.83 -13.19
CA LYS A 5 -8.48 44.84 -14.22
C LYS A 5 -6.98 44.57 -14.28
N GLU A 6 -6.15 45.61 -14.20
CA GLU A 6 -4.68 45.46 -14.22
C GLU A 6 -4.16 44.73 -12.97
N LEU A 7 -4.74 44.99 -11.80
CA LEU A 7 -4.40 44.27 -10.57
C LEU A 7 -4.71 42.77 -10.66
N LEU A 8 -5.81 42.38 -11.32
CA LEU A 8 -6.15 40.98 -11.54
C LEU A 8 -5.17 40.28 -12.49
N GLU A 9 -4.76 40.94 -13.58
CA GLU A 9 -3.76 40.39 -14.50
C GLU A 9 -2.39 40.24 -13.83
N GLN A 10 -1.96 41.24 -13.04
CA GLN A 10 -0.73 41.16 -12.25
C GLN A 10 -0.76 40.01 -11.25
N ARG A 11 -1.89 39.79 -10.57
CA ARG A 11 -2.07 38.65 -9.66
C ARG A 11 -1.90 37.32 -10.40
N ARG A 12 -2.52 37.14 -11.56
CA ARG A 12 -2.38 35.88 -12.33
C ARG A 12 -0.94 35.64 -12.76
N ALA A 13 -0.26 36.68 -13.23
CA ALA A 13 1.16 36.58 -13.62
C ALA A 13 2.04 36.17 -12.43
N LEU A 14 1.79 36.75 -11.25
CA LEU A 14 2.49 36.39 -10.02
C LEU A 14 2.18 34.96 -9.58
N GLU A 15 0.92 34.52 -9.64
CA GLU A 15 0.54 33.14 -9.31
C GLU A 15 1.25 32.11 -10.21
N LEU A 16 1.37 32.39 -11.51
CA LEU A 16 2.13 31.55 -12.44
C LEU A 16 3.62 31.48 -12.09
N GLN A 17 4.23 32.61 -11.75
CA GLN A 17 5.64 32.67 -11.35
C GLN A 17 5.88 31.92 -10.03
N ILE A 18 4.97 32.04 -9.06
CA ILE A 18 5.03 31.32 -7.79
C ILE A 18 4.97 29.81 -8.02
N GLU A 19 4.06 29.34 -8.87
CA GLU A 19 3.94 27.91 -9.18
C GLU A 19 5.14 27.37 -9.95
N GLU A 20 5.76 28.18 -10.82
CA GLU A 20 7.01 27.79 -11.47
C GLU A 20 8.18 27.71 -10.48
N ALA A 21 8.33 28.72 -9.62
CA ALA A 21 9.36 28.72 -8.57
C ALA A 21 9.20 27.52 -7.63
N ARG A 22 7.98 27.27 -7.17
CA ARG A 22 7.66 26.12 -6.31
C ARG A 22 7.99 24.79 -6.97
N ARG A 23 7.69 24.61 -8.26
CA ARG A 23 8.03 23.40 -9.00
C ARG A 23 9.54 23.17 -9.06
N ARG A 24 10.33 24.22 -9.28
CA ARG A 24 11.80 24.15 -9.28
C ARG A 24 12.33 23.80 -7.90
N GLU A 25 11.88 24.49 -6.86
CA GLU A 25 12.30 24.22 -5.47
C GLU A 25 11.94 22.79 -5.03
N LEU A 26 10.75 22.30 -5.37
CA LEU A 26 10.36 20.92 -5.09
C LEU A 26 11.23 19.91 -5.84
N ALA A 27 11.57 20.16 -7.10
CA ALA A 27 12.46 19.28 -7.86
C ALA A 27 13.85 19.21 -7.22
N ASP A 28 14.41 20.35 -6.80
CA ASP A 28 15.70 20.42 -6.12
C ASP A 28 15.67 19.71 -4.76
N ALA A 29 14.58 19.88 -3.99
CA ALA A 29 14.38 19.20 -2.72
C ALA A 29 14.32 17.67 -2.90
N VAL A 30 13.58 17.20 -3.92
CA VAL A 30 13.49 15.77 -4.25
C VAL A 30 14.85 15.23 -4.69
N ALA A 31 15.63 15.98 -5.49
CA ALA A 31 16.96 15.57 -5.91
C ALA A 31 17.91 15.40 -4.71
N LYS A 32 17.90 16.36 -3.78
CA LYS A 32 18.69 16.28 -2.53
C LYS A 32 18.26 15.11 -1.66
N ALA A 33 16.95 14.89 -1.49
CA ALA A 33 16.45 13.75 -0.73
C ALA A 33 16.90 12.42 -1.35
N ARG A 34 16.81 12.28 -2.68
CA ARG A 34 17.27 11.09 -3.40
C ARG A 34 18.77 10.86 -3.25
N ALA A 35 19.59 11.92 -3.30
CA ALA A 35 21.03 11.80 -3.06
C ALA A 35 21.31 11.24 -1.67
N LEU A 36 20.64 11.76 -0.63
CA LEU A 36 20.75 11.25 0.73
C LEU A 36 20.29 9.78 0.85
N VAL A 37 19.22 9.40 0.16
CA VAL A 37 18.76 7.99 0.13
C VAL A 37 19.85 7.07 -0.41
N VAL A 38 20.51 7.47 -1.50
CA VAL A 38 21.56 6.66 -2.15
C VAL A 38 22.84 6.63 -1.31
N ASP A 39 23.32 7.79 -0.85
CA ASP A 39 24.59 7.92 -0.13
C ASP A 39 24.62 7.11 1.17
N TYR A 40 23.49 7.06 1.87
CA TYR A 40 23.37 6.36 3.15
C TYR A 40 22.66 5.00 3.03
N GLY A 41 22.27 4.59 1.82
CA GLY A 41 21.54 3.32 1.60
C GLY A 41 20.22 3.25 2.36
N LEU A 42 19.51 4.38 2.49
CA LEU A 42 18.25 4.46 3.24
C LEU A 42 17.14 3.72 2.50
N THR A 43 16.25 3.09 3.26
CA THR A 43 15.03 2.49 2.75
C THR A 43 13.83 3.39 3.03
N ALA A 44 12.69 3.08 2.40
CA ALA A 44 11.45 3.80 2.67
C ALA A 44 11.03 3.71 4.15
N ASP A 45 11.34 2.60 4.82
CA ASP A 45 11.03 2.41 6.25
C ASP A 45 11.89 3.30 7.16
N ASP A 46 13.12 3.65 6.75
CA ASP A 46 14.00 4.55 7.50
C ASP A 46 13.52 6.01 7.42
N ILE A 47 12.88 6.38 6.31
CA ILE A 47 12.40 7.75 6.03
C ILE A 47 10.96 7.94 6.50
N PHE A 48 10.13 6.91 6.35
CA PHE A 48 8.72 6.88 6.72
C PHE A 48 8.47 5.72 7.70
N PRO A 49 8.97 5.82 8.94
CA PRO A 49 8.79 4.76 9.91
C PRO A 49 7.29 4.52 10.14
N PRO A 50 6.84 3.26 10.23
CA PRO A 50 5.45 2.97 10.52
C PRO A 50 5.07 3.66 11.83
N ALA A 51 3.94 4.38 11.82
CA ALA A 51 3.41 5.00 13.02
C ALA A 51 3.39 3.97 14.15
N ARG A 52 4.05 4.28 15.28
CA ARG A 52 4.17 3.40 16.45
C ARG A 52 2.78 2.85 16.82
N GLY A 53 2.47 1.63 16.36
CA GLY A 53 1.14 1.01 16.53
C GLY A 53 0.66 0.17 15.34
N GLY A 54 1.14 0.44 14.12
CA GLY A 54 0.85 -0.39 12.96
C GLY A 54 1.91 -1.46 12.79
N ARG A 55 1.68 -2.68 13.27
CA ARG A 55 2.45 -3.85 12.83
C ARG A 55 2.39 -3.85 11.30
N SER A 56 3.52 -3.61 10.64
CA SER A 56 3.69 -3.90 9.21
C SER A 56 3.28 -5.36 9.03
N SER A 57 2.09 -5.57 8.46
CA SER A 57 1.62 -6.89 8.07
C SER A 57 2.33 -7.27 6.77
N SER A 58 3.66 -7.30 6.78
CA SER A 58 4.43 -8.02 5.76
C SER A 58 4.21 -9.53 5.86
N THR A 59 3.55 -9.99 6.93
CA THR A 59 2.82 -11.25 6.96
C THR A 59 1.38 -11.03 6.52
N GLN A 60 1.16 -10.74 5.23
CA GLN A 60 -0.02 -11.32 4.56
C GLN A 60 0.09 -12.82 4.88
N GLY A 61 -0.76 -13.31 5.79
CA GLY A 61 -0.69 -14.67 6.29
C GLY A 61 -0.44 -15.61 5.13
N ALA A 62 0.70 -16.32 5.14
CA ALA A 62 1.05 -17.28 4.12
C ALA A 62 -0.21 -18.10 3.85
N LYS A 63 -0.76 -18.00 2.62
CA LYS A 63 -1.97 -18.72 2.21
C LYS A 63 -1.65 -20.19 2.39
N VAL A 64 -2.03 -20.74 3.54
CA VAL A 64 -1.80 -22.15 3.85
C VAL A 64 -2.56 -22.94 2.79
N ALA A 65 -1.87 -23.86 2.14
CA ALA A 65 -2.49 -24.71 1.13
C ALA A 65 -3.75 -25.37 1.72
N PRO A 66 -4.86 -25.47 0.96
CA PRO A 66 -6.03 -26.18 1.44
C PRO A 66 -5.69 -27.63 1.76
N LYS A 67 -6.11 -28.12 2.93
CA LYS A 67 -5.88 -29.50 3.36
C LYS A 67 -7.06 -30.40 2.99
N TYR A 68 -8.26 -29.83 2.91
CA TYR A 68 -9.50 -30.55 2.63
C TYR A 68 -10.22 -29.95 1.41
N ARG A 69 -10.88 -30.78 0.61
CA ARG A 69 -11.69 -30.41 -0.56
C ARG A 69 -13.01 -31.18 -0.58
N ASN A 70 -14.08 -30.46 -0.84
CA ASN A 70 -15.39 -31.03 -1.15
C ASN A 70 -15.40 -31.51 -2.61
N THR A 71 -15.64 -32.81 -2.84
CA THR A 71 -15.68 -33.41 -4.18
C THR A 71 -16.95 -33.05 -4.96
N ALA A 72 -18.03 -32.69 -4.27
CA ALA A 72 -19.31 -32.34 -4.88
C ALA A 72 -19.39 -30.87 -5.31
N THR A 73 -18.83 -29.94 -4.52
CA THR A 73 -18.92 -28.49 -4.78
C THR A 73 -17.60 -27.85 -5.18
N GLY A 74 -16.47 -28.55 -4.97
CA GLY A 74 -15.14 -28.02 -5.21
C GLY A 74 -14.62 -27.04 -4.15
N GLU A 75 -15.40 -26.76 -3.09
CA GLU A 75 -14.98 -25.91 -1.98
C GLU A 75 -13.77 -26.50 -1.25
N THR A 76 -12.86 -25.64 -0.77
CA THR A 76 -11.65 -26.08 -0.08
C THR A 76 -11.49 -25.43 1.29
N TRP A 77 -10.84 -26.13 2.20
CA TRP A 77 -10.60 -25.66 3.56
C TRP A 77 -9.20 -26.02 4.04
N THR A 78 -8.51 -25.05 4.64
CA THR A 78 -7.11 -25.18 5.10
C THR A 78 -6.97 -25.99 6.39
N GLY A 79 -8.08 -26.41 7.00
CA GLY A 79 -8.09 -27.06 8.31
C GLY A 79 -7.88 -26.09 9.48
N ARG A 80 -7.71 -24.79 9.21
CA ARG A 80 -7.60 -23.73 10.21
C ARG A 80 -8.91 -22.95 10.33
N GLY A 81 -9.30 -22.60 11.55
CA GLY A 81 -10.52 -21.81 11.82
C GLY A 81 -11.80 -22.65 11.94
N LYS A 82 -12.96 -22.00 11.80
CA LYS A 82 -14.27 -22.67 11.89
C LYS A 82 -14.48 -23.57 10.66
N PRO A 83 -14.80 -24.87 10.84
CA PRO A 83 -15.03 -25.76 9.71
C PRO A 83 -16.27 -25.35 8.91
N PRO A 84 -16.22 -25.42 7.57
CA PRO A 84 -17.40 -25.27 6.72
C PRO A 84 -18.47 -26.34 7.01
N LYS A 85 -19.73 -26.03 6.68
CA LYS A 85 -20.88 -26.92 6.95
C LYS A 85 -20.74 -28.31 6.33
N TRP A 86 -20.07 -28.43 5.17
CA TRP A 86 -19.92 -29.69 4.44
C TRP A 86 -18.95 -30.69 5.09
N ILE A 87 -17.98 -30.23 5.88
CA ILE A 87 -17.04 -31.10 6.63
C ILE A 87 -17.37 -31.14 8.13
N GLN A 88 -18.22 -30.24 8.62
CA GLN A 88 -18.60 -30.15 10.02
C GLN A 88 -19.41 -31.40 10.43
N GLY A 89 -18.87 -32.19 11.37
CA GLY A 89 -19.52 -33.40 11.88
C GLY A 89 -19.39 -34.65 11.01
N GLN A 90 -18.65 -34.55 9.90
CA GLN A 90 -18.34 -35.69 9.02
C GLN A 90 -16.91 -36.20 9.30
N ASP A 91 -16.61 -37.41 8.83
CA ASP A 91 -15.24 -37.91 8.80
C ASP A 91 -14.40 -37.05 7.84
N ARG A 92 -13.37 -36.41 8.38
CA ARG A 92 -12.57 -35.41 7.66
C ARG A 92 -11.59 -36.06 6.68
N ASP A 93 -11.22 -37.32 6.89
CA ASP A 93 -10.26 -38.01 6.05
C ASP A 93 -10.82 -38.28 4.65
N GLN A 94 -12.15 -38.34 4.51
CA GLN A 94 -12.85 -38.46 3.23
C GLN A 94 -12.66 -37.23 2.33
N PHE A 95 -12.39 -36.07 2.91
CA PHE A 95 -12.21 -34.82 2.20
C PHE A 95 -10.73 -34.42 2.08
N LEU A 96 -9.80 -35.25 2.58
CA LEU A 96 -8.38 -34.93 2.58
C LEU A 96 -7.85 -34.88 1.14
N ILE A 97 -7.21 -33.78 0.77
CA ILE A 97 -6.48 -33.69 -0.49
C ILE A 97 -5.22 -34.54 -0.31
N ARG A 98 -5.15 -35.67 -1.01
CA ARG A 98 -3.94 -36.48 -1.17
C ARG A 98 -3.29 -36.02 -2.47
N ASP A 99 -2.15 -35.33 -2.37
CA ASP A 99 -1.26 -35.09 -3.51
C ASP A 99 -0.63 -36.42 -3.98
#